data_AF-A0A3C1H7A3-F1
#
_entry.id   AF-A0A3C1H7A3-F1
#
_cell.length_a   1.000
_cell.length_b   1.000
_cell.length_c   1.000
_cell.angle_alpha   90.00
_cell.angle_beta   90.00
_cell.angle_gamma   90.00
#
_symmetry.space_group_name_H-M   'P 1'
#
loop_
_entity.id
_entity.type
_entity.pdbx_description
1 polymer ?
#
loop_
_entity_poly.entity_id
_entity_poly.type
_entity_poly.pdbx_seq_one_letter_code
_entity_poly.pdbx_strand_id
1 'polypeptide(L)'
;MSLATALTDSYGSSPLLATNGLFAGRSLFENTKGSATFLNLRQPLLRNLWTDQTRLTIRVRRVDLKDSELGFRQSLMTTVFNVEQAYYDLIAARETVKVQEKALELAQRLLEENADKVKIGVMAQLDEKQAQSQVASSQAALITARRTFSADENILKNLMTDNYEAIHALEFT
;
A
#
# COMPACT_ATOMS: atom_id res chain seq x y z
N MET A 1 71.81 26.74 3.85
CA MET A 1 72.51 28.03 4.01
C MET A 1 73.04 28.42 2.64
N SER A 2 72.37 29.36 1.94
CA SER A 2 72.98 30.26 0.95
C SER A 2 71.86 31.06 0.30
N LEU A 3 71.87 32.36 0.58
CA LEU A 3 71.09 33.39 -0.07
C LEU A 3 71.70 33.66 -1.45
N ALA A 4 70.87 33.93 -2.46
CA ALA A 4 71.31 34.69 -3.63
C ALA A 4 70.17 35.63 -4.04
N THR A 5 70.29 36.89 -3.62
CA THR A 5 69.54 38.03 -4.15
C THR A 5 70.45 38.74 -5.15
N ALA A 6 69.96 38.94 -6.37
CA ALA A 6 70.24 40.04 -7.30
C ALA A 6 69.87 39.57 -8.72
N LEU A 7 69.40 40.36 -9.67
CA LEU A 7 68.82 41.69 -9.77
C LEU A 7 68.17 41.69 -11.17
N THR A 8 67.26 42.63 -11.37
CA THR A 8 66.58 42.99 -12.62
C THR A 8 67.39 42.73 -13.91
N ASP A 9 66.79 42.02 -14.89
CA ASP A 9 66.32 42.68 -16.11
C ASP A 9 65.63 41.71 -17.07
N SER A 10 64.50 42.19 -17.60
CA SER A 10 63.95 42.01 -18.93
C SER A 10 64.42 40.80 -19.77
N TYR A 11 63.50 39.85 -19.90
CA TYR A 11 63.31 38.95 -21.05
C TYR A 11 64.43 37.96 -21.42
N GLY A 12 64.14 36.68 -21.22
CA GLY A 12 64.61 35.59 -22.09
C GLY A 12 65.47 34.53 -21.42
N SER A 13 64.92 33.33 -21.21
CA SER A 13 65.65 32.14 -20.71
C SER A 13 65.73 31.04 -21.78
N SER A 14 66.95 30.58 -22.06
CA SER A 14 67.25 29.44 -22.96
C SER A 14 66.91 28.09 -22.29
N PRO A 15 66.46 27.05 -23.04
CA PRO A 15 66.19 25.73 -22.48
C PRO A 15 67.35 24.73 -22.71
N LEU A 16 67.55 23.80 -21.76
CA LEU A 16 68.28 22.54 -21.93
C LEU A 16 67.34 21.36 -21.64
N LEU A 17 67.40 20.32 -22.48
CA LEU A 17 66.51 19.14 -22.49
C LEU A 17 66.95 18.06 -21.47
N ALA A 18 65.98 17.43 -20.79
CA ALA A 18 66.19 16.09 -20.22
C ALA A 18 64.90 15.23 -20.19
N THR A 19 65.04 14.10 -20.88
CA THR A 19 64.40 12.77 -20.83
C THR A 19 63.60 12.39 -19.57
N ASN A 20 62.28 12.58 -19.60
CA ASN A 20 61.25 11.60 -19.19
C ASN A 20 59.86 12.26 -19.14
N GLY A 21 59.07 12.05 -20.19
CA GLY A 21 57.65 11.68 -20.13
C GLY A 21 56.61 12.54 -19.38
N LEU A 22 56.94 13.70 -18.83
CA LEU A 22 55.99 14.63 -18.25
C LEU A 22 56.18 16.00 -18.89
N PHE A 23 55.34 16.32 -19.87
CA PHE A 23 55.30 17.64 -20.49
C PHE A 23 54.67 18.66 -19.52
N ALA A 24 55.43 19.07 -18.50
CA ALA A 24 55.17 20.33 -17.81
C ALA A 24 55.65 21.46 -18.73
N GLY A 25 54.80 21.84 -19.69
CA GLY A 25 55.03 22.98 -20.57
C GLY A 25 55.22 24.24 -19.73
N ARG A 26 56.47 24.69 -19.58
CA ARG A 26 56.80 26.01 -19.07
C ARG A 26 56.30 27.01 -20.12
N SER A 27 55.18 27.67 -19.86
CA SER A 27 54.69 28.76 -20.70
C SER A 27 55.62 29.96 -20.53
N LEU A 28 56.44 30.24 -21.54
CA LEU A 28 57.27 31.43 -21.61
C LEU A 28 56.95 32.14 -22.93
N PHE A 29 56.13 33.17 -22.78
CA PHE A 29 55.85 34.25 -23.74
C PHE A 29 55.44 33.83 -25.16
N GLU A 30 54.14 33.60 -25.34
CA GLU A 30 53.47 34.01 -26.58
C GLU A 30 52.07 34.52 -26.25
N ASN A 31 51.88 35.82 -26.44
CA ASN A 31 50.59 36.48 -26.38
C ASN A 31 49.81 36.12 -27.65
N THR A 32 49.21 34.93 -27.66
CA THR A 32 48.19 34.59 -28.65
C THR A 32 46.87 34.51 -27.93
N LYS A 33 46.04 35.54 -28.11
CA LYS A 33 44.61 35.47 -27.79
C LYS A 33 43.94 34.52 -28.79
N GLY A 34 44.07 33.22 -28.55
CA GLY A 34 43.30 32.19 -29.23
C GLY A 34 42.04 31.90 -28.43
N SER A 35 40.87 32.32 -28.93
CA SER A 35 39.60 31.79 -28.43
C SER A 35 39.42 30.39 -29.02
N ALA A 36 39.71 29.36 -28.22
CA ALA A 36 39.39 27.99 -28.59
C ALA A 36 37.94 27.70 -28.19
N THR A 37 37.04 27.64 -29.18
CA THR A 37 35.67 27.17 -29.00
C THR A 37 35.62 25.67 -29.32
N PHE A 38 35.52 24.85 -28.28
CA PHE A 38 35.44 23.39 -28.44
C PHE A 38 33.99 22.97 -28.71
N LEU A 39 33.65 22.72 -29.97
CA LEU A 39 32.37 22.09 -30.34
C LEU A 39 32.52 20.56 -30.28
N ASN A 40 32.02 19.97 -29.20
CA ASN A 40 31.95 18.50 -29.05
C ASN A 40 30.67 17.97 -29.70
N LEU A 41 30.77 17.38 -30.89
CA LEU A 41 29.68 16.65 -31.55
C LEU A 41 29.87 15.15 -31.33
N ARG A 42 29.20 14.60 -30.31
CA ARG A 42 29.23 13.17 -30.01
C ARG A 42 28.12 12.45 -30.78
N GLN A 43 28.43 11.93 -31.96
CA GLN A 43 27.48 11.14 -32.76
C GLN A 43 27.64 9.65 -32.44
N PRO A 44 26.65 8.99 -31.80
CA PRO A 44 26.75 7.57 -31.53
C PRO A 44 26.33 6.79 -32.77
N LEU A 45 27.30 6.53 -33.66
CA LEU A 45 27.08 5.86 -34.96
C LEU A 45 26.51 4.43 -34.84
N LEU A 46 26.56 3.81 -33.65
CA LEU A 46 26.04 2.46 -33.39
C LEU A 46 25.00 2.35 -32.25
N ARG A 47 24.66 3.42 -31.50
CA ARG A 47 23.65 3.31 -30.40
C ARG A 47 22.22 3.03 -30.90
N ASN A 48 21.95 3.22 -32.19
CA ASN A 48 20.62 3.04 -32.79
C ASN A 48 20.54 1.89 -33.81
N LEU A 49 21.62 1.11 -34.01
CA LEU A 49 21.63 0.07 -35.06
C LEU A 49 20.96 -1.26 -34.61
N TRP A 50 20.82 -1.50 -33.29
CA TRP A 50 20.27 -2.79 -32.78
C TRP A 50 19.21 -2.61 -31.69
N THR A 51 19.40 -1.70 -30.73
CA THR A 51 18.42 -1.43 -29.65
C THR A 51 18.49 0.04 -29.24
N ASP A 52 17.45 0.80 -29.59
CA ASP A 52 17.30 2.21 -29.20
C ASP A 52 16.66 2.30 -27.79
N GLN A 53 17.26 3.09 -26.91
CA GLN A 53 16.75 3.38 -25.56
C GLN A 53 15.31 3.95 -25.59
N THR A 54 14.99 4.73 -26.61
CA THR A 54 13.65 5.30 -26.82
C THR A 54 12.64 4.18 -27.11
N ARG A 55 13.01 3.22 -27.97
CA ARG A 55 12.16 2.06 -28.30
C ARG A 55 11.97 1.14 -27.09
N LEU A 56 13.01 0.94 -26.28
CA LEU A 56 12.90 0.19 -25.01
C LEU A 56 11.94 0.90 -24.05
N THR A 57 12.06 2.23 -23.91
CA THR A 57 11.18 3.02 -23.03
C THR A 57 9.73 2.97 -23.49
N ILE A 58 9.46 3.04 -24.80
CA ILE A 58 8.11 2.88 -25.34
C ILE A 58 7.57 1.46 -25.07
N ARG A 59 8.43 0.43 -25.18
CA ARG A 59 8.03 -0.96 -24.88
C ARG A 59 7.67 -1.12 -23.40
N VAL A 60 8.50 -0.61 -22.49
CA VAL A 60 8.23 -0.63 -21.04
C VAL A 60 6.93 0.11 -20.74
N ARG A 61 6.76 1.34 -21.22
CA ARG A 61 5.52 2.11 -21.01
C ARG A 61 4.26 1.42 -21.55
N ARG A 62 4.36 0.62 -22.62
CA ARG A 62 3.23 -0.20 -23.10
C ARG A 62 2.90 -1.37 -22.18
N VAL A 63 3.91 -1.97 -21.56
CA VAL A 63 3.70 -3.01 -20.53
C VAL A 63 3.10 -2.37 -19.29
N ASP A 64 3.65 -1.25 -18.82
CA ASP A 64 3.12 -0.51 -17.67
C ASP A 64 1.64 -0.12 -17.86
N LEU A 65 1.25 0.28 -19.08
CA LEU A 65 -0.15 0.58 -19.40
C LEU A 65 -1.04 -0.68 -19.29
N LYS A 66 -0.58 -1.81 -19.82
CA LYS A 66 -1.31 -3.09 -19.68
C LYS A 66 -1.40 -3.53 -18.22
N ASP A 67 -0.34 -3.35 -17.44
CA ASP A 67 -0.34 -3.65 -16.02
C ASP A 67 -1.32 -2.75 -15.26
N SER A 68 -1.41 -1.47 -15.64
CA SER A 68 -2.42 -0.55 -15.09
C SER A 68 -3.85 -0.97 -15.45
N GLU A 69 -4.10 -1.41 -16.69
CA GLU A 69 -5.42 -1.93 -17.11
C GLU A 69 -5.81 -3.20 -16.33
N LEU A 70 -4.86 -4.13 -16.16
CA LEU A 70 -5.06 -5.34 -15.38
C LEU A 70 -5.25 -5.03 -13.89
N GLY A 71 -4.49 -4.07 -13.35
CA GLY A 71 -4.63 -3.59 -11.98
C GLY A 71 -6.00 -2.96 -11.72
N PHE A 72 -6.50 -2.16 -12.67
CA PHE A 72 -7.86 -1.60 -12.61
C PHE A 72 -8.91 -2.71 -12.63
N ARG A 73 -8.80 -3.68 -13.55
CA ARG A 73 -9.70 -4.83 -13.60
C ARG A 73 -9.68 -5.63 -12.30
N GLN A 74 -8.50 -5.85 -11.72
CA GLN A 74 -8.37 -6.54 -10.44
C GLN A 74 -9.06 -5.76 -9.32
N SER A 75 -8.88 -4.44 -9.26
CA SER A 75 -9.55 -3.60 -8.26
C SER A 75 -11.07 -3.73 -8.37
N LEU A 76 -11.62 -3.70 -9.59
CA LEU A 76 -13.05 -3.87 -9.82
C LEU A 76 -13.55 -5.23 -9.33
N MET A 77 -12.85 -6.32 -9.69
CA MET A 77 -13.22 -7.66 -9.25
C MET A 77 -13.15 -7.81 -7.73
N THR A 78 -12.11 -7.24 -7.09
CA THR A 78 -11.97 -7.22 -5.62
C THR A 78 -13.12 -6.46 -4.97
N THR A 79 -13.52 -5.30 -5.51
CA THR A 79 -14.66 -4.55 -4.99
C THR A 79 -15.96 -5.35 -5.07
N VAL A 80 -16.26 -5.96 -6.22
CA VAL A 80 -17.46 -6.78 -6.39
C VAL A 80 -17.45 -7.96 -5.41
N PHE A 81 -16.31 -8.64 -5.29
CA PHE A 81 -16.12 -9.74 -4.36
C PHE A 81 -16.36 -9.31 -2.90
N ASN A 82 -15.82 -8.17 -2.49
CA ASN A 82 -16.00 -7.66 -1.12
C ASN A 82 -17.47 -7.35 -0.81
N VAL A 83 -18.22 -6.81 -1.78
CA VAL A 83 -19.66 -6.53 -1.63
C VAL A 83 -20.45 -7.83 -1.54
N GLU A 84 -20.16 -8.80 -2.40
CA GLU A 84 -20.79 -10.13 -2.39
C GLU A 84 -20.56 -10.84 -1.05
N GLN A 85 -19.31 -10.83 -0.57
CA GLN A 85 -18.96 -11.43 0.72
C GLN A 85 -19.71 -10.75 1.87
N ALA A 86 -19.67 -9.41 1.95
CA ALA A 86 -20.37 -8.67 3.00
C ALA A 86 -21.89 -8.92 2.99
N TYR A 87 -22.49 -9.13 1.80
CA TYR A 87 -23.90 -9.48 1.68
C TYR A 87 -24.21 -10.87 2.26
N TYR A 88 -23.41 -11.88 1.95
CA TYR A 88 -23.59 -13.22 2.50
C TYR A 88 -23.32 -13.27 4.00
N ASP A 89 -22.32 -12.53 4.48
CA ASP A 89 -22.02 -12.40 5.91
C ASP A 89 -23.22 -11.81 6.67
N LEU A 90 -23.86 -10.76 6.12
CA LEU A 90 -25.08 -10.17 6.69
C LEU A 90 -26.26 -11.18 6.75
N ILE A 91 -26.43 -11.99 5.71
CA ILE A 91 -27.46 -13.06 5.71
C ILE A 91 -27.16 -14.09 6.80
N ALA A 92 -25.91 -14.54 6.89
CA ALA A 92 -25.50 -15.51 7.90
C ALA A 92 -25.69 -14.97 9.33
N ALA A 93 -25.35 -13.71 9.56
CA ALA A 93 -25.57 -13.05 10.85
C ALA A 93 -27.06 -12.93 11.19
N ARG A 94 -27.91 -12.61 10.21
CA ARG A 94 -29.38 -12.58 10.39
C ARG A 94 -29.92 -13.95 10.82
N GLU A 95 -29.47 -15.02 10.15
CA GLU A 95 -29.94 -16.37 10.48
C GLU A 95 -29.42 -16.83 11.85
N THR A 96 -28.19 -16.43 12.19
CA THR A 96 -27.61 -16.65 13.52
C THR A 96 -28.45 -15.99 14.61
N VAL A 97 -28.94 -14.77 14.40
CA VAL A 97 -29.86 -14.11 15.35
C VAL A 97 -31.12 -14.96 15.56
N LYS A 98 -31.75 -15.47 14.50
CA LYS A 98 -32.94 -16.33 14.62
C LYS A 98 -32.65 -17.62 15.41
N VAL A 99 -31.49 -18.24 15.18
CA VAL A 99 -31.07 -19.43 15.93
C VAL A 99 -30.92 -19.11 17.42
N GLN A 100 -30.31 -17.97 17.77
CA GLN A 100 -30.17 -17.56 19.16
C GLN A 100 -31.51 -17.17 19.81
N GLU A 101 -32.45 -16.61 19.05
CA GLU A 101 -33.81 -16.36 19.54
C GLU A 101 -34.51 -17.67 19.89
N LYS A 102 -34.38 -18.70 19.04
CA LYS A 102 -34.92 -20.04 19.32
C LYS A 102 -34.23 -20.72 20.49
N ALA A 103 -32.92 -20.55 20.64
CA ALA A 103 -32.19 -21.06 21.80
C ALA A 103 -32.65 -20.42 23.11
N LEU A 104 -32.89 -19.09 23.11
CA LEU A 104 -33.45 -18.38 24.27
C LEU A 104 -34.86 -18.86 24.59
N GLU A 105 -35.73 -19.01 23.58
CA GLU A 105 -37.08 -19.54 23.75
C GLU A 105 -37.06 -20.93 24.40
N LEU A 106 -36.18 -21.82 23.95
CA LEU A 106 -36.01 -23.15 24.54
C LEU A 106 -35.50 -23.07 25.99
N ALA A 107 -34.52 -22.22 26.27
CA ALA A 107 -34.00 -22.05 27.63
C ALA A 107 -35.06 -21.51 28.59
N GLN A 108 -35.92 -20.60 28.14
CA GLN A 108 -37.03 -20.06 28.93
C GLN A 108 -38.07 -21.14 29.25
N ARG A 109 -38.45 -21.97 28.27
CA ARG A 109 -39.35 -23.11 28.50
C ARG A 109 -38.78 -24.10 29.52
N LEU A 110 -37.50 -24.42 29.41
CA LEU A 110 -36.82 -25.29 30.39
C LEU A 110 -36.83 -24.69 31.81
N LEU A 111 -36.66 -23.37 31.92
CA LEU A 111 -36.77 -22.68 33.20
C LEU A 111 -38.19 -22.77 33.77
N GLU A 112 -39.21 -22.55 32.94
CA GLU A 112 -40.61 -22.66 33.36
C GLU A 112 -40.94 -24.08 33.85
N GLU A 113 -40.54 -25.11 33.09
CA GLU A 113 -40.74 -26.51 33.46
C GLU A 113 -40.04 -26.87 34.79
N ASN A 114 -38.81 -26.37 35.00
CA ASN A 114 -38.08 -26.62 36.24
C ASN A 114 -38.67 -25.84 37.42
N ALA A 115 -39.12 -24.61 37.20
CA ALA A 115 -39.80 -23.83 38.22
C ALA A 115 -41.09 -24.52 38.70
N ASP A 116 -41.85 -25.13 37.79
CA ASP A 116 -43.06 -25.88 38.15
C ASP A 116 -42.73 -27.18 38.91
N LYS A 117 -41.67 -27.89 38.53
CA LYS A 117 -41.18 -29.06 39.28
C LYS A 117 -40.71 -28.70 40.69
N VAL A 118 -40.07 -27.55 40.86
CA VAL A 118 -39.66 -27.04 42.19
C VAL A 118 -40.89 -26.70 43.04
N LYS A 119 -41.94 -26.07 42.48
CA LYS A 119 -43.19 -25.78 43.20
C LYS A 119 -43.88 -27.04 43.73
N ILE A 120 -43.80 -28.14 42.98
CA ILE A 120 -44.38 -29.44 43.36
C ILE A 120 -43.44 -30.24 44.30
N GLY A 121 -42.23 -29.72 44.58
CA GLY A 121 -41.27 -30.32 45.51
C GLY A 121 -40.48 -31.51 44.95
N VAL A 122 -40.53 -31.73 43.63
CA VAL A 122 -39.86 -32.86 42.96
C VAL A 122 -38.48 -32.51 42.38
N MET A 123 -38.03 -31.26 42.53
CA MET A 123 -36.74 -30.76 42.04
C MET A 123 -36.11 -29.78 43.05
N ALA A 124 -34.78 -29.62 43.02
CA ALA A 124 -34.06 -28.74 43.93
C ALA A 124 -34.05 -27.28 43.45
N GLN A 125 -34.08 -26.32 44.38
CA GLN A 125 -33.96 -24.87 44.06
C GLN A 125 -32.64 -24.53 43.34
N LEU A 126 -31.60 -25.35 43.53
CA LEU A 126 -30.34 -25.20 42.81
C LEU A 126 -30.52 -25.38 41.30
N ASP A 127 -31.35 -26.34 40.88
CA ASP A 127 -31.60 -26.63 39.45
C ASP A 127 -32.35 -25.48 38.77
N GLU A 128 -33.25 -24.79 39.49
CA GLU A 128 -33.91 -23.57 39.02
C GLU A 128 -32.88 -22.45 38.82
N LYS A 129 -31.97 -22.24 39.77
CA LYS A 129 -30.92 -21.21 39.65
C LYS A 129 -29.97 -21.50 38.50
N GLN A 130 -29.65 -22.77 38.26
CA GLN A 130 -28.86 -23.18 37.11
C GLN A 130 -29.60 -22.91 35.79
N ALA A 131 -30.90 -23.20 35.72
CA ALA A 131 -31.72 -22.87 34.56
C ALA A 131 -31.83 -21.34 34.32
N GLN A 132 -31.95 -20.54 35.38
CA GLN A 132 -31.92 -19.06 35.29
C GLN A 132 -30.59 -18.56 34.71
N SER A 133 -29.47 -19.14 35.13
CA SER A 133 -28.14 -18.84 34.57
C SER A 133 -28.08 -19.18 33.08
N GLN A 134 -28.65 -20.31 32.66
CA GLN A 134 -28.70 -20.71 31.25
C GLN A 134 -29.52 -19.75 30.38
N VAL A 135 -30.66 -19.24 30.89
CA VAL A 135 -31.46 -18.21 30.20
C VAL A 135 -30.65 -16.92 30.05
N ALA A 136 -29.98 -16.48 31.12
CA ALA A 136 -29.14 -15.27 31.07
C ALA A 136 -27.98 -15.41 30.07
N SER A 137 -27.33 -16.59 30.03
CA SER A 137 -26.28 -16.90 29.06
C SER A 137 -26.81 -16.85 27.62
N SER A 138 -27.98 -17.44 27.36
CA SER A 138 -28.63 -17.43 26.05
C SER A 138 -29.03 -16.02 25.62
N GLN A 139 -29.48 -15.19 26.57
CA GLN A 139 -29.81 -13.79 26.31
C GLN A 139 -28.56 -12.96 25.95
N ALA A 140 -27.44 -13.19 26.64
CA ALA A 140 -26.16 -12.55 26.31
C ALA A 140 -25.65 -12.97 24.91
N ALA A 141 -25.81 -14.25 24.54
CA ALA A 141 -25.48 -14.76 23.21
C ALA A 141 -26.34 -14.08 22.13
N LEU A 142 -27.66 -13.94 22.36
CA LEU A 142 -28.56 -13.23 21.45
C LEU A 142 -28.17 -11.75 21.26
N ILE A 143 -27.83 -11.04 22.35
CA ILE A 143 -27.36 -9.65 22.28
C ILE A 143 -26.09 -9.56 21.43
N THR A 144 -25.16 -10.50 21.61
CA THR A 144 -23.92 -10.55 20.84
C THR A 144 -24.21 -10.78 19.35
N ALA A 145 -25.06 -11.74 19.01
CA ALA A 145 -25.47 -12.00 17.64
C ALA A 145 -26.14 -10.78 16.98
N ARG A 146 -27.00 -10.06 17.71
CA ARG A 146 -27.63 -8.82 17.22
C ARG A 146 -26.61 -7.72 16.95
N ARG A 147 -25.60 -7.57 17.81
CA ARG A 147 -24.51 -6.61 17.60
C ARG A 147 -23.71 -6.94 16.35
N THR A 148 -23.38 -8.23 16.12
CA THR A 148 -22.72 -8.68 14.90
C THR A 148 -23.55 -8.36 13.67
N PHE A 149 -24.84 -8.68 13.67
CA PHE A 149 -25.75 -8.34 12.57
C PHE A 149 -25.77 -6.83 12.25
N SER A 150 -25.86 -5.96 13.26
CA SER A 150 -25.79 -4.50 13.06
C SER A 150 -24.42 -4.04 12.54
N ALA A 151 -23.32 -4.68 12.96
CA ALA A 151 -21.99 -4.37 12.46
C ALA A 151 -21.87 -4.74 10.96
N ASP A 152 -22.32 -5.93 10.58
CA ASP A 152 -22.30 -6.41 9.19
C ASP A 152 -23.20 -5.54 8.29
N GLU A 153 -24.33 -5.08 8.82
CA GLU A 153 -25.20 -4.13 8.11
C GLU A 153 -24.49 -2.81 7.82
N ASN A 154 -23.72 -2.29 8.79
CA ASN A 154 -22.94 -1.07 8.61
C ASN A 154 -21.77 -1.27 7.63
N ILE A 155 -21.10 -2.42 7.68
CA ILE A 155 -20.02 -2.77 6.73
C ILE A 155 -20.57 -2.75 5.29
N LEU A 156 -21.70 -3.41 5.05
CA LEU A 156 -22.31 -3.43 3.72
C LEU A 156 -22.71 -2.01 3.26
N LYS A 157 -23.30 -1.20 4.15
CA LYS A 157 -23.65 0.20 3.84
C LYS A 157 -22.44 1.03 3.47
N ASN A 158 -21.34 0.91 4.20
CA ASN A 158 -20.10 1.63 3.91
C ASN A 158 -19.50 1.19 2.57
N LEU A 159 -19.46 -0.11 2.27
CA LEU A 159 -18.96 -0.60 0.97
C LEU A 159 -19.79 -0.10 -0.22
N MET A 160 -21.10 0.09 -0.03
CA MET A 160 -21.97 0.66 -1.07
C MET A 160 -21.87 2.20 -1.17
N THR A 161 -21.61 2.88 -0.05
CA THR A 161 -21.63 4.36 0.03
C THR A 161 -20.25 4.98 -0.20
N ASP A 162 -19.20 4.50 0.46
CA ASP A 162 -17.83 5.02 0.35
C ASP A 162 -17.31 4.89 -1.09
N ASN A 163 -17.71 3.82 -1.78
CA ASN A 163 -17.31 3.59 -3.15
C ASN A 163 -18.06 4.48 -4.16
N TYR A 164 -19.16 5.12 -3.78
CA TYR A 164 -19.85 6.11 -4.62
C TYR A 164 -19.11 7.46 -4.60
N GLU A 165 -18.64 7.92 -3.43
CA GLU A 165 -17.86 9.16 -3.33
C GLU A 165 -16.49 9.04 -4.02
N ALA A 166 -15.83 7.88 -3.91
CA ALA A 166 -14.54 7.64 -4.56
C ALA A 166 -14.61 7.67 -6.10
N ILE A 167 -15.71 7.21 -6.70
CA ILE A 167 -15.90 7.24 -8.15
C ILE A 167 -16.19 8.68 -8.63
N HIS A 168 -16.98 9.46 -7.89
CA HIS A 168 -17.28 10.85 -8.26
C HIS A 168 -16.10 11.81 -8.04
N ALA A 169 -15.24 11.56 -7.05
CA ALA A 169 -14.04 12.37 -6.82
C ALA A 169 -13.05 12.32 -8.00
N LEU A 170 -13.10 11.27 -8.82
CA LEU A 170 -12.25 11.11 -10.01
C LEU A 170 -12.85 11.76 -11.27
N GLU A 171 -14.11 12.21 -11.25
CA GLU A 171 -14.74 12.88 -12.42
C GLU A 171 -14.44 14.40 -12.49
N PHE A 172 -13.84 14.99 -11.45
CA PHE A 172 -13.62 16.44 -11.34
C PHE A 172 -12.14 16.91 -11.33
N THR A 173 -11.21 16.08 -11.80
CA THR A 173 -9.78 16.44 -12.01
C THR A 173 -9.26 15.92 -13.33
#